data_AF-A0A7W1NXD2-F1
#
_entry.id   AF-A0A7W1NXD2-F1
#
_cell.length_a   1.000
_cell.length_b   1.000
_cell.length_c   1.000
_cell.angle_alpha   90.00
_cell.angle_beta   90.00
_cell.angle_gamma   90.00
#
_symmetry.space_group_name_H-M   'P 1'
#
loop_
_entity.id
_entity.type
_entity.pdbx_description
1 polymer ?
#
loop_
_entity_poly.entity_id
_entity_poly.type
_entity_poly.pdbx_seq_one_letter_code
_entity_poly.pdbx_strand_id
1 'polypeptide(L)'
;MTTSSPNVDVQLDLVSEIQVLLQNLGQGKIRGVAYDTAWVARLAHRYPGNGFEECIEWLRQNQYDDGTWGASLLHYHDRFASTLAAIVALKEVGNKVEDERRVKRGENALWKLVGKLGRDDSDTVGFPIISASLSEDAVDLGMNIPRPPVRYAAAYRKKVQSMLAQTQRDWRMNALSFSLEGLWRAIGESDQVLEANHSVASSPAATAAYLFEHPDEGALDYLQSIKEPDGSIPGLAPVDIFEIVWSLSHLFMTGILDPDHPAIRRNLDYLWEHWSPITGAHFSTYFRIHDLDMTSASFILLRWAGYPAQGDVFEYFEMDDHFCTYREESNPSPAAHLRLLLALQSCPEHPKQQIWVQKALNAIQRFDENGSYWWDKWHSSPYYVSNLAIRALSQTARDFAKTRLNWIIKTQNDDGGWGYLDQSTIEETAYCIEALLLWHNQIESIDSTILGNAINFLRFHSYEQEYT
;
A
#
# COMPACT_ATOMS: atom_id res chain seq x y z
N MET A 1 15.26 -8.83 47.14
CA MET A 1 15.30 -8.22 45.80
C MET A 1 15.00 -9.33 44.82
N THR A 2 13.73 -9.45 44.45
CA THR A 2 13.23 -10.44 43.49
C THR A 2 13.71 -10.04 42.11
N THR A 3 14.65 -10.79 41.55
CA THR A 3 14.99 -10.74 40.14
C THR A 3 13.77 -11.22 39.35
N SER A 4 13.07 -10.32 38.67
CA SER A 4 12.12 -10.67 37.62
C SER A 4 12.83 -11.58 36.61
N SER A 5 12.14 -12.63 36.17
CA SER A 5 12.64 -13.48 35.09
C SER A 5 12.75 -12.63 33.83
N PRO A 6 13.83 -12.72 33.03
CA PRO A 6 14.00 -11.94 31.81
C PRO A 6 12.83 -12.10 30.80
N ASN A 7 12.06 -13.18 30.91
CA ASN A 7 10.85 -13.40 30.12
C ASN A 7 9.65 -12.53 30.55
N VAL A 8 9.57 -12.15 31.83
CA VAL A 8 8.48 -11.31 32.37
C VAL A 8 8.68 -9.85 31.97
N ASP A 9 9.92 -9.37 31.98
CA ASP A 9 10.24 -7.98 31.64
C ASP A 9 10.00 -7.71 30.14
N VAL A 10 10.38 -8.65 29.25
CA VAL A 10 10.06 -8.57 27.81
C VAL A 10 8.56 -8.60 27.54
N GLN A 11 7.80 -9.40 28.30
CA GLN A 11 6.35 -9.48 28.14
C GLN A 11 5.64 -8.19 28.59
N LEU A 12 6.12 -7.56 29.66
CA LEU A 12 5.59 -6.27 30.14
C LEU A 12 5.89 -5.12 29.17
N ASP A 13 7.05 -5.17 28.50
CA ASP A 13 7.44 -4.21 27.48
C ASP A 13 6.51 -4.28 26.25
N LEU A 14 6.31 -5.49 25.69
CA LEU A 14 5.41 -5.71 24.56
C LEU A 14 3.95 -5.29 24.84
N VAL A 15 3.45 -5.55 26.04
CA VAL A 15 2.10 -5.10 26.43
C VAL A 15 2.01 -3.58 26.43
N SER A 16 3.06 -2.91 26.90
CA SER A 16 3.13 -1.44 26.92
C SER A 16 3.20 -0.87 25.50
N GLU A 17 4.01 -1.47 24.63
CA GLU A 17 4.10 -1.10 23.21
C GLU A 17 2.75 -1.26 22.49
N ILE A 18 2.06 -2.38 22.70
CA ILE A 18 0.72 -2.62 22.12
C ILE A 18 -0.28 -1.57 22.63
N GLN A 19 -0.23 -1.20 23.92
CA GLN A 19 -1.10 -0.17 24.46
C GLN A 19 -0.84 1.21 23.82
N VAL A 20 0.43 1.57 23.62
CA VAL A 20 0.82 2.81 22.92
C VAL A 20 0.36 2.77 21.47
N LEU A 21 0.55 1.66 20.77
CA LEU A 21 0.07 1.48 19.40
C LEU A 21 -1.45 1.70 19.33
N LEU A 22 -2.23 0.99 20.15
CA LEU A 22 -3.70 1.06 20.17
C LEU A 22 -4.25 2.47 20.48
N GLN A 23 -3.52 3.25 21.29
CA GLN A 23 -3.89 4.64 21.59
C GLN A 23 -3.66 5.58 20.40
N ASN A 24 -2.66 5.28 19.56
CA ASN A 24 -2.27 6.13 18.43
C ASN A 24 -2.85 5.70 17.08
N LEU A 25 -3.45 4.51 16.98
CA LEU A 25 -4.15 4.07 15.76
C LEU A 25 -5.17 5.11 15.28
N GLY A 26 -5.21 5.30 13.97
CA GLY A 26 -6.03 6.29 13.27
C GLY A 26 -5.28 7.58 12.92
N GLN A 27 -4.04 7.74 13.37
CA GLN A 27 -3.20 8.89 12.98
C GLN A 27 -2.60 8.71 11.57
N GLY A 28 -2.49 7.46 11.09
CA GLY A 28 -2.11 7.14 9.72
C GLY A 28 -0.64 7.41 9.43
N LYS A 29 0.28 6.87 10.24
CA LYS A 29 1.72 7.08 10.06
C LYS A 29 2.22 6.40 8.78
N ILE A 30 2.69 7.21 7.82
CA ILE A 30 3.37 6.76 6.59
C ILE A 30 4.64 7.59 6.42
N ARG A 31 5.74 6.94 6.09
CA ARG A 31 7.02 7.63 5.84
C ARG A 31 6.99 8.39 4.52
N GLY A 32 7.77 9.47 4.47
CA GLY A 32 8.01 10.20 3.24
C GLY A 32 8.63 9.35 2.12
N VAL A 33 8.23 9.63 0.89
CA VAL A 33 8.72 8.94 -0.32
C VAL A 33 9.21 9.94 -1.36
N ALA A 34 10.19 9.52 -2.17
CA ALA A 34 10.82 10.41 -3.14
C ALA A 34 9.86 10.89 -4.25
N TYR A 35 8.93 10.04 -4.68
CA TYR A 35 7.98 10.37 -5.75
C TYR A 35 7.09 11.57 -5.38
N ASP A 36 6.34 11.48 -4.28
CA ASP A 36 5.45 12.54 -3.80
C ASP A 36 6.22 13.78 -3.35
N THR A 37 7.35 13.59 -2.67
CA THR A 37 8.24 14.70 -2.30
C THR A 37 8.66 15.49 -3.54
N ALA A 38 8.93 14.83 -4.67
CA ALA A 38 9.29 15.50 -5.91
C ALA A 38 8.15 16.29 -6.55
N TRP A 39 6.91 15.78 -6.50
CA TRP A 39 5.76 16.55 -6.99
C TRP A 39 5.51 17.80 -6.17
N VAL A 40 5.55 17.71 -4.83
CA VAL A 40 5.37 18.86 -3.94
C VAL A 40 6.52 19.86 -4.09
N ALA A 41 7.76 19.39 -4.28
CA ALA A 41 8.92 20.25 -4.52
C ALA A 41 8.71 21.25 -5.68
N ARG A 42 7.99 20.85 -6.74
CA ARG A 42 7.70 21.70 -7.90
C ARG A 42 6.79 22.89 -7.58
N LEU A 43 6.14 22.90 -6.41
CA LEU A 43 5.33 24.01 -5.93
C LEU A 43 6.15 25.14 -5.31
N ALA A 44 7.43 24.92 -4.96
CA ALA A 44 8.24 25.86 -4.19
C ALA A 44 8.28 27.28 -4.79
N HIS A 45 8.45 27.40 -6.10
CA HIS A 45 8.46 28.71 -6.77
C HIS A 45 7.06 29.27 -7.05
N ARG A 46 6.04 28.40 -7.14
CA ARG A 46 4.66 28.80 -7.43
C ARG A 46 3.98 29.38 -6.18
N TYR A 47 4.32 28.83 -5.02
CA TYR A 47 3.72 29.17 -3.73
C TYR A 47 4.81 29.45 -2.69
N PRO A 48 5.61 30.52 -2.88
CA PRO A 48 6.75 30.83 -2.01
C PRO A 48 6.29 31.05 -0.56
N GLY A 49 7.08 30.56 0.40
CA GLY A 49 6.79 30.70 1.83
C GLY A 49 5.89 29.60 2.41
N ASN A 50 5.47 28.62 1.61
CA ASN A 50 4.73 27.46 2.10
C ASN A 50 5.64 26.32 2.60
N GLY A 51 6.97 26.48 2.53
CA GLY A 51 7.95 25.54 3.07
C GLY A 51 8.23 24.33 2.16
N PHE A 52 7.82 24.38 0.89
CA PHE A 52 8.09 23.32 -0.11
C PHE A 52 9.54 23.34 -0.62
N GLU A 53 10.30 24.38 -0.30
CA GLU A 53 11.75 24.45 -0.54
C GLU A 53 12.51 23.33 0.20
N GLU A 54 11.99 22.89 1.34
CA GLU A 54 12.55 21.76 2.10
C GLU A 54 12.43 20.44 1.35
N CYS A 55 11.36 20.24 0.56
CA CYS A 55 11.21 19.04 -0.28
C CYS A 55 12.35 18.95 -1.32
N ILE A 56 12.77 20.08 -1.89
CA ILE A 56 13.92 20.13 -2.80
C ILE A 56 15.22 19.80 -2.08
N GLU A 57 15.43 20.30 -0.86
CA GLU A 57 16.60 19.93 -0.06
C GLU A 57 16.60 18.44 0.30
N TRP A 58 15.44 17.86 0.62
CA TRP A 58 15.31 16.44 0.86
C TRP A 58 15.73 15.61 -0.38
N LEU A 59 15.27 15.98 -1.58
CA LEU A 59 15.72 15.30 -2.81
C LEU A 59 17.23 15.40 -3.02
N ARG A 60 17.84 16.55 -2.71
CA ARG A 60 19.29 16.76 -2.84
C ARG A 60 20.10 15.86 -1.91
N GLN A 61 19.55 15.55 -0.74
CA GLN A 61 20.17 14.72 0.31
C GLN A 61 19.93 13.22 0.10
N ASN A 62 18.84 12.84 -0.57
CA ASN A 62 18.40 11.44 -0.68
C ASN A 62 18.60 10.82 -2.08
N GLN A 63 19.52 11.36 -2.89
CA GLN A 63 19.95 10.68 -4.12
C GLN A 63 20.93 9.54 -3.78
N TYR A 64 20.64 8.32 -4.21
CA TYR A 64 21.56 7.20 -4.07
C TYR A 64 22.86 7.37 -4.89
N ASP A 65 23.90 6.62 -4.55
CA ASP A 65 25.20 6.62 -5.24
C ASP A 65 25.13 6.18 -6.71
N ASP A 66 24.13 5.36 -7.06
CA ASP A 66 23.88 4.97 -8.44
C ASP A 66 23.15 6.05 -9.28
N GLY A 67 22.74 7.16 -8.65
CA GLY A 67 22.04 8.28 -9.26
C GLY A 67 20.52 8.23 -9.17
N THR A 68 19.96 7.23 -8.51
CA THR A 68 18.50 7.02 -8.41
C THR A 68 17.88 7.59 -7.14
N TRP A 69 16.55 7.63 -7.11
CA TRP A 69 15.70 7.81 -5.93
C TRP A 69 14.64 6.71 -5.91
N GLY A 70 14.13 6.37 -4.72
CA GLY A 70 13.08 5.37 -4.51
C GLY A 70 13.20 4.73 -3.12
N ALA A 71 12.50 3.62 -2.92
CA ALA A 71 12.59 2.82 -1.70
C ALA A 71 13.99 2.21 -1.52
N SER A 72 14.34 1.85 -0.29
CA SER A 72 15.60 1.19 0.04
C SER A 72 15.76 -0.16 -0.66
N LEU A 73 14.69 -0.95 -0.70
CA LEU A 73 14.59 -2.18 -1.48
C LEU A 73 14.38 -1.86 -2.96
N LEU A 74 15.07 -2.62 -3.83
CA LEU A 74 15.03 -2.37 -5.26
C LEU A 74 13.76 -2.96 -5.89
N HIS A 75 12.83 -2.10 -6.25
CA HIS A 75 11.73 -2.38 -7.20
C HIS A 75 11.90 -1.47 -8.41
N TYR A 76 12.01 -2.03 -9.62
CA TYR A 76 12.45 -1.25 -10.79
C TYR A 76 11.44 -0.16 -11.19
N HIS A 77 10.13 -0.41 -11.09
CA HIS A 77 9.10 0.59 -11.37
C HIS A 77 9.07 1.74 -10.37
N ASP A 78 9.25 1.46 -9.06
CA ASP A 78 9.41 2.51 -8.05
C ASP A 78 10.66 3.33 -8.38
N ARG A 79 11.79 2.65 -8.55
CA ARG A 79 13.06 3.33 -8.79
C ARG A 79 13.03 4.19 -10.04
N PHE A 80 12.34 3.74 -11.09
CA PHE A 80 12.14 4.52 -12.30
C PHE A 80 11.23 5.74 -12.06
N ALA A 81 10.05 5.55 -11.47
CA ALA A 81 9.08 6.63 -11.26
C ALA A 81 9.62 7.70 -10.30
N SER A 82 10.17 7.27 -9.16
CA SER A 82 10.79 8.14 -8.15
C SER A 82 11.99 8.91 -8.73
N THR A 83 12.88 8.25 -9.48
CA THR A 83 14.02 8.94 -10.13
C THR A 83 13.54 9.94 -11.17
N LEU A 84 12.57 9.59 -12.00
CA LEU A 84 12.05 10.48 -13.04
C LEU A 84 11.39 11.72 -12.43
N ALA A 85 10.53 11.55 -11.42
CA ALA A 85 9.91 12.66 -10.71
C ALA A 85 10.96 13.58 -10.06
N ALA A 86 11.96 13.00 -9.37
CA ALA A 86 13.00 13.76 -8.70
C ALA A 86 13.85 14.61 -9.67
N ILE A 87 14.26 14.06 -10.81
CA ILE A 87 15.05 14.82 -11.78
C ILE A 87 14.22 15.89 -12.51
N VAL A 88 12.92 15.66 -12.73
CA VAL A 88 12.00 16.68 -13.26
C VAL A 88 11.91 17.85 -12.27
N ALA A 89 11.68 17.57 -10.98
CA ALA A 89 11.62 18.59 -9.94
C ALA A 89 12.94 19.39 -9.83
N LEU A 90 14.08 18.70 -9.74
CA LEU A 90 15.39 19.35 -9.69
C LEU A 90 15.70 20.18 -10.95
N LYS A 91 15.22 19.76 -12.12
CA LYS A 91 15.41 20.50 -13.37
C LYS A 91 14.50 21.74 -13.46
N GLU A 92 13.27 21.64 -12.96
CA GLU A 92 12.26 22.71 -13.03
C GLU A 92 12.51 23.82 -12.02
N VAL A 93 12.80 23.47 -10.76
CA VAL A 93 12.91 24.45 -9.66
C VAL A 93 14.26 24.44 -8.94
N GLY A 94 15.16 23.50 -9.28
CA GLY A 94 16.52 23.51 -8.73
C GLY A 94 17.31 24.76 -9.13
N ASN A 95 18.13 25.24 -8.21
CA ASN A 95 18.87 26.50 -8.34
C ASN A 95 20.36 26.38 -7.97
N LYS A 96 20.83 25.17 -7.61
CA LYS A 96 22.24 24.92 -7.28
C LYS A 96 22.95 24.34 -8.51
N VAL A 97 24.21 24.70 -8.69
CA VAL A 97 25.05 24.19 -9.80
C VAL A 97 25.13 22.66 -9.75
N GLU A 98 25.13 22.09 -8.55
CA GLU A 98 25.16 20.64 -8.33
C GLU A 98 23.86 19.94 -8.76
N ASP A 99 22.74 20.64 -8.92
CA ASP A 99 21.48 20.04 -9.36
C ASP A 99 21.58 19.53 -10.80
N GLU A 100 22.30 20.24 -11.68
CA GLU A 100 22.58 19.76 -13.05
C GLU A 100 23.31 18.42 -13.05
N ARG A 101 24.28 18.25 -12.13
CA ARG A 101 25.00 16.99 -11.96
C ARG A 101 24.08 15.89 -11.44
N ARG A 102 23.19 16.19 -10.48
CA ARG A 102 22.21 15.23 -9.94
C ARG A 102 21.25 14.75 -11.02
N VAL A 103 20.70 15.69 -11.80
CA VAL A 103 19.82 15.44 -12.95
C VAL A 103 20.53 14.53 -13.95
N LYS A 104 21.79 14.84 -14.31
CA LYS A 104 22.52 14.02 -15.29
C LYS A 104 22.78 12.59 -14.82
N ARG A 105 23.05 12.41 -13.52
CA ARG A 105 23.18 11.07 -12.92
C ARG A 105 21.86 10.30 -12.99
N GLY A 106 20.73 10.94 -12.68
CA GLY A 106 19.42 10.32 -12.78
C GLY A 106 19.02 9.96 -14.22
N GLU A 107 19.27 10.83 -15.21
CA GLU A 107 19.08 10.49 -16.63
C GLU A 107 19.86 9.21 -17.01
N ASN A 108 21.14 9.15 -16.65
CA ASN A 108 21.97 7.98 -16.92
C ASN A 108 21.46 6.72 -16.21
N ALA A 109 20.88 6.87 -15.01
CA ALA A 109 20.28 5.77 -14.27
C ALA A 109 18.99 5.26 -14.92
N LEU A 110 18.11 6.17 -15.39
CA LEU A 110 16.86 5.80 -16.08
C LEU A 110 17.12 4.93 -17.32
N TRP A 111 18.15 5.26 -18.12
CA TRP A 111 18.55 4.43 -19.27
C TRP A 111 19.00 3.01 -18.89
N LYS A 112 19.52 2.81 -17.68
CA LYS A 112 19.85 1.48 -17.16
C LYS A 112 18.64 0.75 -16.57
N LEU A 113 17.70 1.51 -15.97
CA LEU A 113 16.50 0.98 -15.33
C LEU A 113 15.45 0.53 -16.36
N VAL A 114 15.27 1.26 -17.46
CA VAL A 114 14.19 0.98 -18.44
C VAL A 114 14.23 -0.45 -18.99
N GLY A 115 15.43 -0.99 -19.23
CA GLY A 115 15.61 -2.37 -19.71
C GLY A 115 15.37 -3.45 -18.65
N LYS A 116 15.11 -3.06 -17.40
CA LYS A 116 14.91 -3.95 -16.24
C LYS A 116 13.49 -3.92 -15.69
N LEU A 117 12.61 -3.04 -16.16
CA LEU A 117 11.20 -2.96 -15.73
C LEU A 117 10.45 -4.30 -15.89
N GLY A 118 10.80 -5.09 -16.91
CA GLY A 118 10.23 -6.43 -17.10
C GLY A 118 10.65 -7.49 -16.07
N ARG A 119 11.53 -7.15 -15.11
CA ARG A 119 11.94 -8.03 -14.02
C ARG A 119 11.02 -7.95 -12.80
N ASP A 120 10.29 -6.85 -12.65
CA ASP A 120 9.28 -6.77 -11.61
C ASP A 120 8.08 -7.63 -12.02
N ASP A 121 7.45 -8.28 -11.04
CA ASP A 121 6.23 -9.06 -11.25
C ASP A 121 5.08 -8.16 -11.75
N SER A 122 5.11 -6.86 -11.42
CA SER A 122 4.16 -5.87 -11.92
C SER A 122 4.68 -4.44 -12.00
N ASP A 123 3.81 -3.58 -12.50
CA ASP A 123 3.93 -2.13 -12.47
C ASP A 123 3.41 -1.59 -11.12
N THR A 124 3.94 -0.45 -10.65
CA THR A 124 3.33 0.30 -9.54
C THR A 124 1.98 0.92 -9.95
N VAL A 125 1.16 1.29 -8.95
CA VAL A 125 -0.14 1.92 -9.17
C VAL A 125 0.02 3.15 -10.07
N GLY A 126 -0.79 3.21 -11.13
CA GLY A 126 -0.79 4.35 -12.06
C GLY A 126 0.43 4.46 -12.98
N PHE A 127 1.42 3.57 -12.90
CA PHE A 127 2.70 3.67 -13.64
C PHE A 127 2.55 4.01 -15.13
N PRO A 128 1.66 3.38 -15.91
CA PRO A 128 1.41 3.71 -17.31
C PRO A 128 1.13 5.18 -17.60
N ILE A 129 0.37 5.85 -16.73
CA ILE A 129 -0.13 7.20 -16.94
C ILE A 129 0.84 8.21 -16.34
N ILE A 130 1.34 7.96 -15.12
CA ILE A 130 2.30 8.84 -14.45
C ILE A 130 3.64 8.90 -15.20
N SER A 131 4.12 7.76 -15.69
CA SER A 131 5.40 7.72 -16.41
C SER A 131 5.31 8.41 -17.77
N ALA A 132 4.14 8.38 -18.41
CA ALA A 132 3.89 9.14 -19.63
C ALA A 132 3.86 10.65 -19.35
N SER A 133 3.09 11.09 -18.36
CA SER A 133 2.99 12.50 -17.95
C SER A 133 4.35 13.09 -17.57
N LEU A 134 5.11 12.40 -16.70
CA LEU A 134 6.45 12.85 -16.32
C LEU A 134 7.45 12.80 -17.48
N SER A 135 7.28 11.88 -18.43
CA SER A 135 8.13 11.86 -19.63
C SER A 135 7.87 13.08 -20.52
N GLU A 136 6.63 13.54 -20.60
CA GLU A 136 6.27 14.79 -21.29
C GLU A 136 6.89 15.99 -20.58
N ASP A 137 6.76 16.08 -19.25
CA ASP A 137 7.41 17.12 -18.44
C ASP A 137 8.93 17.18 -18.67
N ALA A 138 9.60 16.02 -18.63
CA ALA A 138 11.04 15.93 -18.84
C ALA A 138 11.45 16.38 -20.25
N VAL A 139 10.67 16.04 -21.28
CA VAL A 139 10.92 16.47 -22.66
C VAL A 139 10.73 17.98 -22.82
N ASP A 140 9.70 18.56 -22.21
CA ASP A 140 9.45 20.01 -22.21
C ASP A 140 10.62 20.78 -21.55
N LEU A 141 11.27 20.16 -20.54
CA LEU A 141 12.47 20.68 -19.88
C LEU A 141 13.79 20.39 -20.63
N GLY A 142 13.73 19.77 -21.82
CA GLY A 142 14.88 19.48 -22.67
C GLY A 142 15.77 18.32 -22.17
N MET A 143 15.22 17.42 -21.36
CA MET A 143 15.94 16.29 -20.77
C MET A 143 16.02 15.10 -21.74
N ASN A 144 17.04 14.26 -21.56
CA ASN A 144 17.23 13.04 -22.36
C ASN A 144 16.89 11.78 -21.54
N ILE A 145 15.63 11.37 -21.59
CA ILE A 145 15.09 10.24 -20.83
C ILE A 145 14.56 9.13 -21.74
N PRO A 146 14.62 7.85 -21.31
CA PRO A 146 13.97 6.76 -22.02
C PRO A 146 12.45 6.80 -21.80
N ARG A 147 11.68 6.35 -22.80
CA ARG A 147 10.25 6.08 -22.62
C ARG A 147 10.06 4.63 -22.16
N PRO A 148 9.43 4.38 -21.00
CA PRO A 148 9.24 3.02 -20.53
C PRO A 148 8.21 2.26 -21.39
N PRO A 149 8.38 0.95 -21.58
CA PRO A 149 7.29 0.12 -22.06
C PRO A 149 6.13 0.18 -21.07
N VAL A 150 4.90 0.22 -21.58
CA VAL A 150 3.69 0.32 -20.77
C VAL A 150 2.91 -0.99 -20.87
N ARG A 151 2.74 -1.71 -19.76
CA ARG A 151 1.85 -2.88 -19.72
C ARG A 151 0.41 -2.41 -19.93
N TYR A 152 -0.39 -3.19 -20.66
CA TYR A 152 -1.81 -2.89 -20.93
C TYR A 152 -2.08 -1.51 -21.56
N ALA A 153 -1.12 -0.92 -22.28
CA ALA A 153 -1.21 0.45 -22.80
C ALA A 153 -2.51 0.76 -23.56
N ALA A 154 -3.02 -0.19 -24.36
CA ALA A 154 -4.27 -0.01 -25.10
C ALA A 154 -5.50 0.10 -24.18
N ALA A 155 -5.56 -0.71 -23.11
CA ALA A 155 -6.65 -0.68 -22.14
C ALA A 155 -6.62 0.62 -21.34
N TYR A 156 -5.44 1.04 -20.87
CA TYR A 156 -5.27 2.32 -20.18
C TYR A 156 -5.66 3.50 -21.08
N ARG A 157 -5.19 3.55 -22.33
CA ARG A 157 -5.56 4.62 -23.27
C ARG A 157 -7.06 4.67 -23.50
N LYS A 158 -7.71 3.52 -23.70
CA LYS A 158 -9.17 3.45 -23.89
C LYS A 158 -9.91 3.98 -22.65
N LYS A 159 -9.48 3.57 -21.45
CA LYS A 159 -10.06 4.05 -20.18
C LYS A 159 -9.90 5.56 -20.05
N VAL A 160 -8.68 6.07 -20.19
CA VAL A 160 -8.38 7.51 -20.12
C VAL A 160 -9.19 8.30 -21.14
N GLN A 161 -9.21 7.90 -22.41
CA GLN A 161 -10.01 8.55 -23.45
C GLN A 161 -11.49 8.57 -23.12
N SER A 162 -12.04 7.47 -22.59
CA SER A 162 -13.44 7.40 -22.18
C SER A 162 -13.79 8.35 -21.04
N MET A 163 -12.86 8.58 -20.11
CA MET A 163 -13.08 9.55 -19.02
C MET A 163 -12.93 10.98 -19.53
N LEU A 164 -11.90 11.26 -20.33
CA LEU A 164 -11.65 12.59 -20.90
C LEU A 164 -12.76 13.04 -21.88
N ALA A 165 -13.52 12.10 -22.46
CA ALA A 165 -14.65 12.41 -23.32
C ALA A 165 -15.91 12.88 -22.56
N GLN A 166 -15.94 12.77 -21.23
CA GLN A 166 -17.09 13.18 -20.41
C GLN A 166 -17.10 14.70 -20.24
N THR A 167 -18.27 15.32 -20.38
CA THR A 167 -18.44 16.78 -20.26
C THR A 167 -18.49 17.28 -18.82
N GLN A 168 -18.85 16.42 -17.88
CA GLN A 168 -18.81 16.68 -16.43
C GLN A 168 -18.13 15.48 -15.79
N ARG A 169 -17.00 15.72 -15.13
CA ARG A 169 -16.19 14.67 -14.51
C ARG A 169 -16.18 14.87 -13.00
N ASP A 170 -16.63 13.85 -12.27
CA ASP A 170 -16.40 13.73 -10.84
C ASP A 170 -15.29 12.72 -10.60
N TRP A 171 -14.06 13.21 -10.47
CA TRP A 171 -12.87 12.38 -10.28
C TRP A 171 -12.89 11.67 -8.93
N ARG A 172 -13.58 12.24 -7.92
CA ARG A 172 -13.71 11.67 -6.57
C ARG A 172 -14.44 10.33 -6.55
N MET A 173 -15.17 10.02 -7.62
CA MET A 173 -15.89 8.77 -7.81
C MET A 173 -15.10 7.75 -8.65
N ASN A 174 -13.82 8.02 -8.93
CA ASN A 174 -12.94 7.14 -9.69
C ASN A 174 -11.64 6.85 -8.96
N ALA A 175 -11.24 5.57 -8.86
CA ALA A 175 -9.97 5.20 -8.25
C ALA A 175 -8.73 5.79 -8.96
N LEU A 176 -8.86 6.21 -10.23
CA LEU A 176 -7.78 6.89 -10.95
C LEU A 176 -7.45 8.27 -10.37
N SER A 177 -8.35 8.89 -9.58
CA SER A 177 -8.06 10.15 -8.90
C SER A 177 -6.80 10.07 -8.02
N PHE A 178 -6.47 8.89 -7.49
CA PHE A 178 -5.24 8.67 -6.75
C PHE A 178 -3.96 8.91 -7.58
N SER A 179 -4.05 8.75 -8.90
CA SER A 179 -2.96 8.98 -9.85
C SER A 179 -3.27 10.13 -10.84
N LEU A 180 -4.03 11.14 -10.37
CA LEU A 180 -4.50 12.22 -11.24
C LEU A 180 -3.38 13.17 -11.69
N GLU A 181 -2.21 13.13 -11.04
CA GLU A 181 -0.97 13.76 -11.54
C GLU A 181 -0.53 13.16 -12.89
N GLY A 182 -0.99 11.96 -13.24
CA GLY A 182 -0.82 11.43 -14.58
C GLY A 182 -1.64 12.18 -15.66
N LEU A 183 -2.63 12.99 -15.25
CA LEU A 183 -3.58 13.67 -16.13
C LEU A 183 -3.82 15.14 -15.76
N TRP A 184 -2.92 15.76 -15.00
CA TRP A 184 -3.15 17.09 -14.41
C TRP A 184 -3.49 18.18 -15.44
N ARG A 185 -2.88 18.15 -16.62
CA ARG A 185 -3.15 19.06 -17.76
C ARG A 185 -4.56 18.93 -18.34
N ALA A 186 -5.27 17.85 -18.02
CA ALA A 186 -6.60 17.56 -18.55
C ALA A 186 -7.72 17.83 -17.53
N ILE A 187 -7.37 18.25 -16.32
CA ILE A 187 -8.32 18.68 -15.29
C ILE A 187 -8.93 20.00 -15.75
N GLY A 188 -10.26 20.04 -15.86
CA GLY A 188 -11.00 21.25 -16.24
C GLY A 188 -11.53 22.00 -15.03
N GLU A 189 -11.78 23.30 -15.18
CA GLU A 189 -12.34 24.16 -14.10
C GLU A 189 -13.68 23.65 -13.52
N SER A 190 -14.46 22.91 -14.31
CA SER A 190 -15.75 22.35 -13.90
C SER A 190 -15.66 20.95 -13.29
N ASP A 191 -14.48 20.34 -13.26
CA ASP A 191 -14.29 19.00 -12.72
C ASP A 191 -14.38 19.02 -11.19
N GLN A 192 -14.96 17.97 -10.62
CA GLN A 192 -14.96 17.77 -9.17
C GLN A 192 -13.77 16.89 -8.80
N VAL A 193 -12.81 17.46 -8.07
CA VAL A 193 -11.50 16.84 -7.81
C VAL A 193 -11.21 16.70 -6.32
N LEU A 194 -11.38 17.78 -5.56
CA LEU A 194 -10.96 17.85 -4.16
C LEU A 194 -11.95 17.15 -3.21
N GLU A 195 -11.38 16.45 -2.24
CA GLU A 195 -12.09 15.81 -1.13
C GLU A 195 -12.36 16.79 0.01
N ALA A 196 -13.01 16.33 1.08
CA ALA A 196 -13.41 17.20 2.19
C ALA A 196 -12.21 17.85 2.94
N ASN A 197 -11.04 17.22 2.92
CA ASN A 197 -9.78 17.78 3.43
C ASN A 197 -8.97 18.55 2.38
N HIS A 198 -9.57 18.85 1.21
CA HIS A 198 -8.90 19.49 0.08
C HIS A 198 -7.73 18.69 -0.53
N SER A 199 -7.57 17.41 -0.18
CA SER A 199 -6.67 16.52 -0.92
C SER A 199 -7.35 16.02 -2.21
N VAL A 200 -6.55 15.56 -3.15
CA VAL A 200 -7.01 14.75 -4.27
C VAL A 200 -6.86 13.28 -3.87
N ALA A 201 -7.95 12.64 -3.44
CA ALA A 201 -8.00 11.21 -3.11
C ALA A 201 -6.91 10.76 -2.10
N SER A 202 -6.56 11.59 -1.12
CA SER A 202 -5.45 11.34 -0.18
C SER A 202 -4.07 11.16 -0.83
N SER A 203 -3.90 11.55 -2.11
CA SER A 203 -2.63 11.49 -2.87
C SER A 203 -1.93 12.85 -2.87
N PRO A 204 -0.76 12.98 -2.22
CA PRO A 204 -0.01 14.23 -2.22
C PRO A 204 0.50 14.62 -3.60
N ALA A 205 0.99 13.66 -4.41
CA ALA A 205 1.38 13.93 -5.79
C ALA A 205 0.22 14.47 -6.65
N ALA A 206 -0.97 13.85 -6.58
CA ALA A 206 -2.14 14.32 -7.30
C ALA A 206 -2.60 15.71 -6.82
N THR A 207 -2.51 15.97 -5.52
CA THR A 207 -2.84 17.28 -4.93
C THR A 207 -1.86 18.37 -5.38
N ALA A 208 -0.56 18.06 -5.40
CA ALA A 208 0.45 18.97 -5.89
C ALA A 208 0.27 19.28 -7.39
N ALA A 209 -0.04 18.26 -8.20
CA ALA A 209 -0.27 18.45 -9.62
C ALA A 209 -1.55 19.26 -9.91
N TYR A 210 -2.61 19.09 -9.11
CA TYR A 210 -3.81 19.93 -9.18
C TYR A 210 -3.48 21.43 -8.98
N LEU A 211 -2.65 21.73 -7.97
CA LEU A 211 -2.19 23.07 -7.63
C LEU A 211 -1.32 23.74 -8.73
N PHE A 212 -0.91 23.03 -9.78
CA PHE A 212 -0.18 23.64 -10.89
C PHE A 212 -1.03 24.62 -11.70
N GLU A 213 -2.32 24.33 -11.86
CA GLU A 213 -3.26 25.15 -12.64
C GLU A 213 -4.45 25.66 -11.81
N HIS A 214 -4.68 25.10 -10.63
CA HIS A 214 -5.84 25.40 -9.79
C HIS A 214 -5.40 25.81 -8.37
N PRO A 215 -5.11 27.10 -8.12
CA PRO A 215 -4.77 27.58 -6.79
C PRO A 215 -5.90 27.31 -5.78
N ASP A 216 -5.57 26.66 -4.67
CA ASP A 216 -6.51 26.34 -3.58
C ASP A 216 -5.77 26.37 -2.23
N GLU A 217 -6.23 27.20 -1.30
CA GLU A 217 -5.57 27.36 0.01
C GLU A 217 -5.68 26.10 0.86
N GLY A 218 -6.82 25.38 0.81
CA GLY A 218 -6.98 24.15 1.58
C GLY A 218 -6.09 23.01 1.10
N ALA A 219 -5.84 22.93 -0.21
CA ALA A 219 -4.90 21.94 -0.77
C ALA A 219 -3.45 22.25 -0.38
N LEU A 220 -3.08 23.53 -0.25
CA LEU A 220 -1.78 23.95 0.31
C LEU A 220 -1.68 23.57 1.78
N ASP A 221 -2.69 23.89 2.59
CA ASP A 221 -2.76 23.55 4.01
C ASP A 221 -2.66 22.03 4.22
N TYR A 222 -3.33 21.23 3.38
CA TYR A 222 -3.23 19.78 3.40
C TYR A 222 -1.78 19.31 3.19
N LEU A 223 -1.11 19.77 2.13
CA LEU A 223 0.28 19.35 1.85
C LEU A 223 1.25 19.79 2.95
N GLN A 224 1.02 20.95 3.57
CA GLN A 224 1.80 21.39 4.73
C GLN A 224 1.57 20.51 5.96
N SER A 225 0.32 20.11 6.19
CA SER A 225 -0.06 19.32 7.37
C SER A 225 0.55 17.91 7.40
N ILE A 226 0.82 17.34 6.23
CA ILE A 226 1.36 15.98 6.08
C ILE A 226 2.88 15.97 5.83
N LYS A 227 3.51 17.15 5.73
CA LYS A 227 4.94 17.23 5.48
C LYS A 227 5.70 16.80 6.73
N GLU A 228 6.64 15.88 6.54
CA GLU A 228 7.48 15.37 7.61
C GLU A 228 8.53 16.41 8.04
N PRO A 229 9.05 16.33 9.27
CA PRO A 229 10.06 17.28 9.77
C PRO A 229 11.35 17.34 8.96
N ASP A 230 11.68 16.29 8.20
CA ASP A 230 12.84 16.24 7.31
C ASP A 230 12.57 16.88 5.93
N GLY A 231 11.35 17.35 5.69
CA GLY A 231 10.90 17.95 4.44
C GLY A 231 10.32 16.96 3.42
N SER A 232 10.27 15.66 3.74
CA SER A 232 9.66 14.66 2.87
C SER A 232 8.13 14.67 2.94
N ILE A 233 7.51 14.06 1.94
CA ILE A 233 6.06 13.94 1.80
C ILE A 233 5.70 12.46 1.70
N PRO A 234 4.73 11.95 2.50
CA PRO A 234 4.29 10.57 2.43
C PRO A 234 3.67 10.24 1.07
N GLY A 235 3.67 8.95 0.69
CA GLY A 235 3.07 8.52 -0.58
C GLY A 235 1.54 8.50 -0.61
N LEU A 236 0.93 8.62 0.57
CA LEU A 236 -0.50 8.54 0.79
C LEU A 236 -0.79 9.09 2.19
N ALA A 237 -1.72 10.01 2.34
CA ALA A 237 -2.16 10.50 3.65
C ALA A 237 -3.54 11.21 3.59
N PRO A 238 -4.41 11.03 4.59
CA PRO A 238 -4.29 10.09 5.71
C PRO A 238 -4.65 8.65 5.31
N VAL A 239 -4.31 7.69 6.18
CA VAL A 239 -4.64 6.26 6.08
C VAL A 239 -5.24 5.72 7.38
N ASP A 240 -6.01 6.58 8.03
CA ASP A 240 -6.69 6.38 9.31
C ASP A 240 -7.39 5.02 9.41
N ILE A 241 -8.22 4.66 8.42
CA ILE A 241 -8.97 3.40 8.48
C ILE A 241 -8.07 2.20 8.17
N PHE A 242 -7.18 2.31 7.18
CA PHE A 242 -6.22 1.24 6.86
C PHE A 242 -5.31 0.89 8.03
N GLU A 243 -4.72 1.88 8.70
CA GLU A 243 -3.84 1.67 9.85
C GLU A 243 -4.57 0.93 10.98
N ILE A 244 -5.81 1.35 11.29
CA ILE A 244 -6.65 0.67 12.29
C ILE A 244 -6.92 -0.78 11.87
N VAL A 245 -7.40 -0.99 10.64
CA VAL A 245 -7.84 -2.30 10.15
C VAL A 245 -6.69 -3.28 10.07
N TRP A 246 -5.54 -2.89 9.52
CA TRP A 246 -4.37 -3.77 9.39
C TRP A 246 -3.79 -4.11 10.77
N SER A 247 -3.58 -3.10 11.62
CA SER A 247 -3.00 -3.31 12.95
C SER A 247 -3.88 -4.22 13.80
N LEU A 248 -5.19 -3.96 13.84
CA LEU A 248 -6.12 -4.82 14.56
C LEU A 248 -6.25 -6.21 13.94
N SER A 249 -6.16 -6.35 12.60
CA SER A 249 -6.21 -7.65 11.93
C SER A 249 -5.04 -8.57 12.29
N HIS A 250 -3.85 -8.02 12.55
CA HIS A 250 -2.69 -8.79 13.03
C HIS A 250 -2.78 -9.07 14.53
N LEU A 251 -3.11 -8.06 15.35
CA LEU A 251 -3.22 -8.25 16.80
C LEU A 251 -4.35 -9.22 17.18
N PHE A 252 -5.49 -9.16 16.48
CA PHE A 252 -6.61 -10.08 16.66
C PHE A 252 -6.18 -11.56 16.56
N MET A 253 -5.22 -11.87 15.67
CA MET A 253 -4.75 -13.24 15.45
C MET A 253 -3.99 -13.85 16.63
N THR A 254 -3.52 -13.03 17.57
CA THR A 254 -2.84 -13.51 18.78
C THR A 254 -3.81 -14.21 19.75
N GLY A 255 -5.13 -13.95 19.62
CA GLY A 255 -6.17 -14.49 20.51
C GLY A 255 -6.18 -13.90 21.92
N ILE A 256 -5.36 -12.86 22.19
CA ILE A 256 -5.26 -12.23 23.53
C ILE A 256 -6.07 -10.94 23.64
N LEU A 257 -6.63 -10.45 22.52
CA LEU A 257 -7.40 -9.21 22.50
C LEU A 257 -8.85 -9.42 22.95
N ASP A 258 -9.35 -8.45 23.72
CA ASP A 258 -10.76 -8.30 24.06
C ASP A 258 -11.35 -7.14 23.25
N PRO A 259 -12.38 -7.36 22.41
CA PRO A 259 -12.99 -6.28 21.61
C PRO A 259 -13.65 -5.20 22.49
N ASP A 260 -14.00 -5.51 23.74
CA ASP A 260 -14.58 -4.56 24.70
C ASP A 260 -13.53 -3.74 25.46
N HIS A 261 -12.23 -4.03 25.28
CA HIS A 261 -11.17 -3.19 25.84
C HIS A 261 -11.30 -1.76 25.28
N PRO A 262 -11.30 -0.70 26.11
CA PRO A 262 -11.66 0.67 25.68
C PRO A 262 -10.87 1.19 24.47
N ALA A 263 -9.56 0.90 24.42
CA ALA A 263 -8.72 1.33 23.30
C ALA A 263 -9.05 0.60 21.98
N ILE A 264 -9.46 -0.67 22.04
CA ILE A 264 -9.85 -1.46 20.87
C ILE A 264 -11.27 -1.08 20.46
N ARG A 265 -12.19 -1.00 21.43
CA ARG A 265 -13.58 -0.63 21.22
C ARG A 265 -13.70 0.72 20.50
N ARG A 266 -12.96 1.74 20.94
CA ARG A 266 -12.89 3.06 20.28
C ARG A 266 -12.58 2.96 18.79
N ASN A 267 -11.57 2.16 18.44
CA ASN A 267 -11.17 1.97 17.05
C ASN A 267 -12.25 1.22 16.25
N LEU A 268 -12.89 0.22 16.84
CA LEU A 268 -13.99 -0.52 16.21
C LEU A 268 -15.26 0.32 16.05
N ASP A 269 -15.61 1.15 17.03
CA ASP A 269 -16.70 2.13 16.95
C ASP A 269 -16.43 3.08 15.77
N TYR A 270 -15.18 3.57 15.63
CA TYR A 270 -14.77 4.41 14.50
C TYR A 270 -14.90 3.69 13.14
N LEU A 271 -14.47 2.42 13.04
CA LEU A 271 -14.69 1.63 11.82
C LEU A 271 -16.18 1.47 11.49
N TRP A 272 -17.02 1.29 12.49
CA TRP A 272 -18.47 1.14 12.31
C TRP A 272 -19.14 2.44 11.86
N GLU A 273 -18.73 3.58 12.41
CA GLU A 273 -19.21 4.90 12.00
C GLU A 273 -18.95 5.20 10.52
N HIS A 274 -17.85 4.65 9.98
CA HIS A 274 -17.45 4.80 8.58
C HIS A 274 -17.80 3.59 7.69
N TRP A 275 -18.54 2.62 8.22
CA TRP A 275 -18.96 1.44 7.46
C TRP A 275 -20.22 1.69 6.64
N SER A 276 -20.17 1.33 5.36
CA SER A 276 -21.35 1.29 4.49
C SER A 276 -21.90 -0.13 4.37
N PRO A 277 -23.19 -0.38 4.67
CA PRO A 277 -23.79 -1.70 4.48
C PRO A 277 -23.92 -2.10 3.00
N ILE A 278 -23.77 -1.14 2.06
CA ILE A 278 -23.90 -1.36 0.62
C ILE A 278 -22.52 -1.49 -0.04
N THR A 279 -21.59 -0.60 0.31
CA THR A 279 -20.30 -0.46 -0.38
C THR A 279 -19.11 -0.86 0.48
N GLY A 280 -19.30 -1.10 1.78
CA GLY A 280 -18.26 -1.61 2.67
C GLY A 280 -17.38 -0.53 3.27
N ALA A 281 -16.07 -0.70 3.16
CA ALA A 281 -15.06 0.20 3.72
C ALA A 281 -14.08 0.71 2.64
N HIS A 282 -13.37 1.77 2.99
CA HIS A 282 -12.31 2.42 2.22
C HIS A 282 -11.09 2.64 3.12
N PHE A 283 -9.90 2.86 2.55
CA PHE A 283 -8.67 2.98 3.34
C PHE A 283 -8.58 4.26 4.18
N SER A 284 -9.33 5.31 3.82
CA SER A 284 -9.33 6.60 4.52
C SER A 284 -10.68 7.29 4.48
N THR A 285 -11.01 8.03 5.53
CA THR A 285 -12.23 8.88 5.58
C THR A 285 -12.31 9.94 4.49
N TYR A 286 -11.19 10.26 3.84
CA TYR A 286 -11.13 11.20 2.73
C TYR A 286 -11.02 10.53 1.36
N PHE A 287 -11.16 9.21 1.27
CA PHE A 287 -11.19 8.49 0.01
C PHE A 287 -12.55 7.80 -0.19
N ARG A 288 -13.32 8.27 -1.17
CA ARG A 288 -14.72 7.82 -1.37
C ARG A 288 -14.85 6.46 -2.03
N ILE A 289 -13.78 5.93 -2.60
CA ILE A 289 -13.83 4.66 -3.32
C ILE A 289 -13.61 3.52 -2.34
N HIS A 290 -14.60 2.65 -2.27
CA HIS A 290 -14.57 1.49 -1.42
C HIS A 290 -13.93 0.32 -2.16
N ASP A 291 -13.27 -0.55 -1.41
CA ASP A 291 -12.56 -1.70 -1.97
C ASP A 291 -12.80 -3.00 -1.20
N LEU A 292 -12.64 -4.12 -1.91
CA LEU A 292 -12.92 -5.44 -1.37
C LEU A 292 -11.99 -5.84 -0.21
N ASP A 293 -10.72 -5.45 -0.22
CA ASP A 293 -9.75 -5.91 0.78
C ASP A 293 -10.00 -5.19 2.11
N MET A 294 -10.14 -3.86 2.09
CA MET A 294 -10.58 -3.05 3.23
C MET A 294 -11.94 -3.52 3.73
N THR A 295 -12.90 -3.74 2.83
CA THR A 295 -14.25 -4.20 3.21
C THR A 295 -14.19 -5.56 3.91
N SER A 296 -13.44 -6.52 3.36
CA SER A 296 -13.36 -7.88 3.91
C SER A 296 -12.65 -7.89 5.26
N ALA A 297 -11.56 -7.13 5.42
CA ALA A 297 -10.83 -7.03 6.69
C ALA A 297 -11.65 -6.32 7.77
N SER A 298 -12.28 -5.18 7.45
CA SER A 298 -13.18 -4.47 8.35
C SER A 298 -14.38 -5.33 8.75
N PHE A 299 -14.98 -6.07 7.81
CA PHE A 299 -16.10 -6.98 8.07
C PHE A 299 -15.77 -8.01 9.15
N ILE A 300 -14.59 -8.63 9.07
CA ILE A 300 -14.12 -9.62 10.05
C ILE A 300 -14.03 -8.98 11.44
N LEU A 301 -13.39 -7.81 11.54
CA LEU A 301 -13.22 -7.11 12.83
C LEU A 301 -14.55 -6.64 13.42
N LEU A 302 -15.44 -6.08 12.60
CA LEU A 302 -16.76 -5.62 13.03
C LEU A 302 -17.61 -6.79 13.53
N ARG A 303 -17.62 -7.93 12.84
CA ARG A 303 -18.34 -9.12 13.30
C ARG A 303 -17.75 -9.71 14.57
N TRP A 304 -16.42 -9.76 14.67
CA TRP A 304 -15.73 -10.18 15.89
C TRP A 304 -16.17 -9.33 17.10
N ALA A 305 -16.37 -8.03 16.90
CA ALA A 305 -16.81 -7.10 17.93
C ALA A 305 -18.35 -7.03 18.12
N GLY A 306 -19.10 -7.93 17.49
CA GLY A 306 -20.55 -8.04 17.64
C GLY A 306 -21.39 -7.01 16.88
N TYR A 307 -20.80 -6.24 15.96
CA TYR A 307 -21.58 -5.34 15.09
C TYR A 307 -22.39 -6.11 14.06
N PRO A 308 -23.56 -5.58 13.64
CA PRO A 308 -24.47 -6.25 12.71
C PRO A 308 -24.02 -6.09 11.24
N ALA A 309 -22.75 -6.35 10.93
CA ALA A 309 -22.24 -6.34 9.56
C ALA A 309 -22.76 -7.57 8.78
N GLN A 310 -23.48 -7.30 7.69
CA GLN A 310 -24.15 -8.33 6.86
C GLN A 310 -23.38 -8.63 5.58
N GLY A 311 -23.44 -9.89 5.12
CA GLY A 311 -22.71 -10.36 3.95
C GLY A 311 -23.17 -9.75 2.62
N ASP A 312 -24.35 -9.11 2.57
CA ASP A 312 -24.89 -8.47 1.35
C ASP A 312 -23.95 -7.41 0.78
N VAL A 313 -23.08 -6.82 1.61
CA VAL A 313 -22.06 -5.85 1.19
C VAL A 313 -21.16 -6.38 0.07
N PHE A 314 -20.93 -7.70 0.01
CA PHE A 314 -20.07 -8.31 -1.01
C PHE A 314 -20.72 -8.35 -2.39
N GLU A 315 -22.05 -8.16 -2.50
CA GLU A 315 -22.73 -8.01 -3.80
C GLU A 315 -22.18 -6.85 -4.62
N TYR A 316 -21.74 -5.78 -3.96
CA TYR A 316 -21.15 -4.62 -4.63
C TYR A 316 -19.87 -4.99 -5.41
N PHE A 317 -19.09 -5.95 -4.91
CA PHE A 317 -17.83 -6.36 -5.53
C PHE A 317 -17.96 -7.58 -6.45
N GLU A 318 -19.14 -8.21 -6.49
CA GLU A 318 -19.38 -9.41 -7.28
C GLU A 318 -19.30 -9.11 -8.79
N MET A 319 -18.49 -9.90 -9.49
CA MET A 319 -18.41 -9.98 -10.95
C MET A 319 -18.88 -11.36 -11.43
N ASP A 320 -18.93 -11.57 -12.74
CA ASP A 320 -19.43 -12.82 -13.33
C ASP A 320 -18.68 -14.05 -12.81
N ASP A 321 -17.34 -14.00 -12.82
CA ASP A 321 -16.47 -15.14 -12.51
C ASP A 321 -15.49 -14.91 -11.34
N HIS A 322 -15.45 -13.69 -10.78
CA HIS A 322 -14.55 -13.30 -9.69
C HIS A 322 -15.16 -12.14 -8.87
N PHE A 323 -14.37 -11.55 -7.98
CA PHE A 323 -14.72 -10.29 -7.30
C PHE A 323 -13.68 -9.22 -7.63
N CYS A 324 -14.11 -8.01 -7.92
CA CYS A 324 -13.18 -6.91 -8.15
C CYS A 324 -12.73 -6.30 -6.82
N THR A 325 -11.46 -5.87 -6.68
CA THR A 325 -11.04 -4.99 -5.59
C THR A 325 -11.71 -3.63 -5.74
N TYR A 326 -11.57 -3.01 -6.91
CA TYR A 326 -12.29 -1.79 -7.30
C TYR A 326 -13.13 -2.05 -8.55
N ARG A 327 -14.35 -1.47 -8.62
CA ARG A 327 -15.31 -1.69 -9.73
C ARG A 327 -14.73 -1.43 -11.13
N GLU A 328 -13.74 -0.56 -11.25
CA GLU A 328 -13.12 -0.20 -12.54
C GLU A 328 -11.66 -0.65 -12.68
N GLU A 329 -11.25 -1.63 -11.87
CA GLU A 329 -9.90 -2.17 -12.00
C GLU A 329 -9.72 -2.98 -13.28
N SER A 330 -8.46 -3.10 -13.72
CA SER A 330 -8.13 -3.89 -14.91
C SER A 330 -7.76 -5.33 -14.59
N ASN A 331 -7.18 -5.58 -13.41
CA ASN A 331 -6.70 -6.90 -13.00
C ASN A 331 -7.13 -7.18 -11.54
N PRO A 332 -7.61 -8.39 -11.23
CA PRO A 332 -7.99 -8.79 -9.88
C PRO A 332 -6.79 -8.96 -8.94
N SER A 333 -7.06 -8.92 -7.63
CA SER A 333 -6.06 -9.11 -6.55
C SER A 333 -6.24 -10.47 -5.87
N PRO A 334 -5.23 -11.37 -5.89
CA PRO A 334 -5.23 -12.56 -5.05
C PRO A 334 -5.41 -12.26 -3.56
N ALA A 335 -4.75 -11.23 -3.02
CA ALA A 335 -4.86 -10.87 -1.60
C ALA A 335 -6.31 -10.50 -1.21
N ALA A 336 -6.99 -9.69 -2.01
CA ALA A 336 -8.38 -9.31 -1.77
C ALA A 336 -9.34 -10.52 -1.81
N HIS A 337 -9.10 -11.48 -2.71
CA HIS A 337 -9.90 -12.72 -2.76
C HIS A 337 -9.66 -13.61 -1.55
N LEU A 338 -8.41 -13.71 -1.08
CA LEU A 338 -8.06 -14.47 0.12
C LEU A 338 -8.67 -13.84 1.38
N ARG A 339 -8.69 -12.51 1.46
CA ARG A 339 -9.38 -11.78 2.52
C ARG A 339 -10.89 -11.98 2.47
N LEU A 340 -11.49 -11.94 1.28
CA LEU A 340 -12.89 -12.25 1.07
C LEU A 340 -13.22 -13.66 1.55
N LEU A 341 -12.40 -14.66 1.25
CA LEU A 341 -12.61 -16.02 1.73
C LEU A 341 -12.63 -16.11 3.27
N LEU A 342 -11.74 -15.38 3.95
CA LEU A 342 -11.77 -15.26 5.42
C LEU A 342 -13.06 -14.59 5.90
N ALA A 343 -13.50 -13.52 5.23
CA ALA A 343 -14.73 -12.83 5.59
C ALA A 343 -15.97 -13.72 5.41
N LEU A 344 -16.04 -14.48 4.31
CA LEU A 344 -17.13 -15.42 4.04
C LEU A 344 -17.21 -16.59 5.02
N GLN A 345 -16.10 -16.95 5.68
CA GLN A 345 -16.13 -17.93 6.79
C GLN A 345 -16.85 -17.38 8.02
N SER A 346 -16.89 -16.06 8.19
CA SER A 346 -17.54 -15.40 9.33
C SER A 346 -19.05 -15.15 9.14
N CYS A 347 -19.61 -15.39 7.95
CA CYS A 347 -21.03 -15.20 7.64
C CYS A 347 -21.70 -16.43 6.96
N PRO A 348 -21.63 -17.64 7.54
CA PRO A 348 -22.21 -18.85 6.98
C PRO A 348 -23.74 -18.78 6.79
N GLU A 349 -24.41 -17.84 7.45
CA GLU A 349 -25.85 -17.60 7.34
C GLU A 349 -26.27 -17.00 5.99
N HIS A 350 -25.35 -16.40 5.24
CA HIS A 350 -25.70 -15.67 4.01
C HIS A 350 -26.06 -16.65 2.86
N PRO A 351 -27.19 -16.46 2.16
CA PRO A 351 -27.68 -17.42 1.15
C PRO A 351 -26.70 -17.69 -0.01
N LYS A 352 -25.89 -16.69 -0.40
CA LYS A 352 -24.89 -16.82 -1.47
C LYS A 352 -23.53 -17.30 -0.99
N GLN A 353 -23.32 -17.51 0.31
CA GLN A 353 -21.99 -17.75 0.89
C GLN A 353 -21.24 -18.89 0.18
N GLN A 354 -21.88 -20.05 0.00
CA GLN A 354 -21.25 -21.20 -0.65
C GLN A 354 -20.91 -20.95 -2.12
N ILE A 355 -21.80 -20.24 -2.83
CA ILE A 355 -21.58 -19.85 -4.24
C ILE A 355 -20.39 -18.89 -4.34
N TRP A 356 -20.29 -17.93 -3.42
CA TRP A 356 -19.21 -16.96 -3.39
C TRP A 356 -17.87 -17.56 -2.99
N VAL A 357 -17.86 -18.49 -2.02
CA VAL A 357 -16.65 -19.25 -1.67
C VAL A 357 -16.14 -20.01 -2.90
N GLN A 358 -17.02 -20.73 -3.61
CA GLN A 358 -16.61 -21.46 -4.81
C GLN A 358 -16.15 -20.52 -5.93
N LYS A 359 -16.82 -19.37 -6.12
CA LYS A 359 -16.42 -18.35 -7.10
C LYS A 359 -15.03 -17.81 -6.80
N ALA A 360 -14.76 -17.43 -5.54
CA ALA A 360 -13.46 -16.91 -5.12
C ALA A 360 -12.35 -17.97 -5.23
N LEU A 361 -12.61 -19.23 -4.84
CA LEU A 361 -11.66 -20.33 -5.01
C LEU A 361 -11.33 -20.59 -6.48
N ASN A 362 -12.35 -20.60 -7.35
CA ASN A 362 -12.15 -20.75 -8.79
C ASN A 362 -11.32 -19.59 -9.37
N ALA A 363 -11.52 -18.36 -8.90
CA ALA A 363 -10.75 -17.19 -9.33
C ALA A 363 -9.28 -17.32 -8.90
N ILE A 364 -9.04 -17.64 -7.63
CA ILE A 364 -7.69 -17.87 -7.08
C ILE A 364 -6.94 -18.98 -7.86
N GLN A 365 -7.63 -20.08 -8.20
CA GLN A 365 -7.04 -21.14 -9.01
C GLN A 365 -6.62 -20.65 -10.41
N ARG A 366 -7.40 -19.75 -11.02
CA ARG A 366 -7.04 -19.15 -12.31
C ARG A 366 -5.84 -18.20 -12.20
N PHE A 367 -5.65 -17.55 -11.05
CA PHE A 367 -4.53 -16.66 -10.80
C PHE A 367 -3.24 -17.40 -10.41
N ASP A 368 -3.30 -18.72 -10.22
CA ASP A 368 -2.16 -19.55 -9.84
C ASP A 368 -1.29 -19.95 -11.05
N GLU A 369 -0.59 -18.97 -11.63
CA GLU A 369 0.22 -19.16 -12.83
C GLU A 369 1.51 -19.97 -12.58
N ASN A 370 2.10 -19.87 -11.39
CA ASN A 370 3.44 -20.38 -11.08
C ASN A 370 3.47 -21.52 -10.04
N GLY A 371 2.31 -21.84 -9.43
CA GLY A 371 2.11 -22.99 -8.53
C GLY A 371 2.91 -22.99 -7.24
N SER A 372 3.83 -22.04 -7.00
CA SER A 372 4.77 -22.03 -5.86
C SER A 372 4.49 -20.90 -4.88
N TYR A 373 4.33 -19.68 -5.37
CA TYR A 373 3.88 -18.51 -4.59
C TYR A 373 2.99 -17.60 -5.45
N TRP A 374 2.30 -16.68 -4.79
CA TRP A 374 1.53 -15.63 -5.46
C TRP A 374 2.15 -14.27 -5.24
N TRP A 375 2.03 -13.44 -6.25
CA TRP A 375 2.32 -12.03 -6.18
C TRP A 375 0.99 -11.25 -6.20
N ASP A 376 0.95 -10.10 -5.52
CA ASP A 376 -0.24 -9.23 -5.47
C ASP A 376 0.11 -7.77 -5.74
N LYS A 377 -0.78 -7.08 -6.46
CA LYS A 377 -0.58 -5.69 -6.89
C LYS A 377 -0.54 -4.63 -5.81
N TRP A 378 -0.92 -4.97 -4.60
CA TRP A 378 -0.88 -4.07 -3.47
C TRP A 378 0.37 -4.26 -2.61
N HIS A 379 1.14 -5.33 -2.80
CA HIS A 379 2.28 -5.64 -1.94
C HIS A 379 3.44 -6.30 -2.71
N SER A 380 4.64 -5.73 -2.60
CA SER A 380 5.83 -6.23 -3.32
C SER A 380 6.30 -7.60 -2.84
N SER A 381 6.00 -7.97 -1.59
CA SER A 381 6.37 -9.27 -1.03
C SER A 381 5.33 -10.37 -1.28
N PRO A 382 5.73 -11.51 -1.87
CA PRO A 382 4.92 -12.73 -1.92
C PRO A 382 4.72 -13.41 -0.55
N TYR A 383 5.50 -13.07 0.48
CA TYR A 383 5.29 -13.60 1.84
C TYR A 383 3.99 -13.07 2.46
N TYR A 384 3.62 -11.81 2.16
CA TYR A 384 2.34 -11.23 2.56
C TYR A 384 1.15 -12.05 2.04
N VAL A 385 1.12 -12.29 0.73
CA VAL A 385 0.04 -13.05 0.07
C VAL A 385 0.05 -14.51 0.52
N SER A 386 1.23 -15.09 0.73
CA SER A 386 1.38 -16.46 1.20
C SER A 386 0.87 -16.65 2.63
N ASN A 387 1.08 -15.68 3.53
CA ASN A 387 0.47 -15.67 4.86
C ASN A 387 -1.06 -15.69 4.75
N LEU A 388 -1.64 -14.77 3.97
CA LEU A 388 -3.09 -14.73 3.76
C LEU A 388 -3.63 -16.02 3.14
N ALA A 389 -2.89 -16.62 2.21
CA ALA A 389 -3.25 -17.88 1.57
C ALA A 389 -3.33 -19.02 2.58
N ILE A 390 -2.31 -19.15 3.43
CA ILE A 390 -2.27 -20.18 4.49
C ILE A 390 -3.44 -19.97 5.45
N ARG A 391 -3.73 -18.73 5.85
CA ARG A 391 -4.87 -18.40 6.72
C ARG A 391 -6.21 -18.79 6.08
N ALA A 392 -6.45 -18.36 4.85
CA ALA A 392 -7.74 -18.52 4.19
C ALA A 392 -8.02 -19.96 3.73
N LEU A 393 -6.97 -20.70 3.34
CA LEU A 393 -7.11 -21.95 2.59
C LEU A 393 -6.76 -23.21 3.39
N SER A 394 -6.15 -23.12 4.58
CA SER A 394 -5.69 -24.32 5.31
C SER A 394 -6.80 -25.35 5.58
N GLN A 395 -8.04 -24.90 5.77
CA GLN A 395 -9.18 -25.76 6.05
C GLN A 395 -10.04 -26.10 4.81
N THR A 396 -10.00 -25.26 3.77
CA THR A 396 -10.91 -25.36 2.61
C THR A 396 -10.23 -25.85 1.34
N ALA A 397 -8.94 -25.53 1.16
CA ALA A 397 -8.13 -25.91 0.00
C ALA A 397 -6.68 -26.19 0.46
N ARG A 398 -6.53 -27.19 1.33
CA ARG A 398 -5.27 -27.50 2.04
C ARG A 398 -4.06 -27.66 1.12
N ASP A 399 -4.23 -28.23 -0.07
CA ASP A 399 -3.13 -28.41 -1.02
C ASP A 399 -2.55 -27.06 -1.50
N PHE A 400 -3.41 -26.06 -1.74
CA PHE A 400 -2.97 -24.71 -2.09
C PHE A 400 -2.16 -24.08 -0.95
N ALA A 401 -2.68 -24.15 0.28
CA ALA A 401 -2.00 -23.63 1.47
C ALA A 401 -0.66 -24.34 1.71
N LYS A 402 -0.62 -25.68 1.56
CA LYS A 402 0.57 -26.49 1.79
C LYS A 402 1.72 -26.12 0.85
N THR A 403 1.43 -25.82 -0.42
CA THR A 403 2.48 -25.42 -1.35
C THR A 403 3.14 -24.09 -0.96
N ARG A 404 2.36 -23.12 -0.46
CA ARG A 404 2.88 -21.82 0.01
C ARG A 404 3.67 -21.98 1.29
N LEU A 405 3.19 -22.83 2.21
CA LEU A 405 3.93 -23.18 3.42
C LEU A 405 5.28 -23.81 3.08
N ASN A 406 5.32 -24.77 2.16
CA ASN A 406 6.56 -25.41 1.72
C ASN A 406 7.52 -24.40 1.09
N TRP A 407 6.99 -23.43 0.33
CA TRP A 407 7.78 -22.35 -0.21
C TRP A 407 8.38 -21.47 0.90
N ILE A 408 7.58 -21.01 1.86
CA ILE A 408 8.06 -20.28 3.06
C ILE A 408 9.18 -21.05 3.77
N ILE A 409 8.98 -22.33 4.08
CA ILE A 409 9.98 -23.16 4.76
C ILE A 409 11.29 -23.24 3.95
N LYS A 410 11.19 -23.36 2.63
CA LYS A 410 12.36 -23.52 1.74
C LYS A 410 13.14 -22.23 1.54
N THR A 411 12.52 -21.07 1.73
CA THR A 411 13.12 -19.76 1.43
C THR A 411 13.52 -18.95 2.66
N GLN A 412 13.60 -19.58 3.83
CA GLN A 412 14.24 -18.95 5.00
C GLN A 412 15.71 -18.68 4.68
N ASN A 413 16.16 -17.45 4.93
CA ASN A 413 17.55 -17.06 4.73
C ASN A 413 18.44 -17.64 5.84
N ASP A 414 19.76 -17.66 5.60
CA ASP A 414 20.75 -18.16 6.56
C ASP A 414 20.76 -17.37 7.89
N ASP A 415 20.28 -16.12 7.88
CA ASP A 415 20.12 -15.26 9.06
C ASP A 415 18.84 -15.57 9.87
N GLY A 416 18.01 -16.50 9.40
CA GLY A 416 16.75 -16.89 10.02
C GLY A 416 15.53 -16.05 9.61
N GLY A 417 15.73 -14.95 8.90
CA GLY A 417 14.65 -14.10 8.40
C GLY A 417 14.14 -14.52 7.02
N TRP A 418 13.17 -13.76 6.51
CA TRP A 418 12.68 -13.83 5.13
C TRP A 418 12.71 -12.46 4.49
N GLY A 419 13.00 -12.44 3.20
CA GLY A 419 12.80 -11.27 2.37
C GLY A 419 12.91 -11.59 0.88
N TYR A 420 12.00 -11.04 0.09
CA TYR A 420 11.91 -11.33 -1.34
C TYR A 420 12.87 -10.47 -2.18
N LEU A 421 13.08 -9.22 -1.76
CA LEU A 421 13.95 -8.26 -2.45
C LEU A 421 15.36 -8.28 -1.84
N ASP A 422 16.03 -9.43 -1.94
CA ASP A 422 17.42 -9.73 -1.57
C ASP A 422 17.81 -9.75 -0.09
N GLN A 423 17.12 -9.03 0.80
CA GLN A 423 17.46 -8.98 2.22
C GLN A 423 16.27 -9.31 3.11
N SER A 424 16.52 -9.99 4.24
CA SER A 424 15.50 -10.27 5.25
C SER A 424 14.91 -8.98 5.82
N THR A 425 13.60 -8.94 6.01
CA THR A 425 12.90 -7.80 6.60
C THR A 425 12.09 -8.24 7.83
N ILE A 426 11.88 -7.31 8.76
CA ILE A 426 11.05 -7.58 9.95
C ILE A 426 9.60 -7.91 9.55
N GLU A 427 9.08 -7.23 8.52
CA GLU A 427 7.72 -7.39 8.03
C GLU A 427 7.50 -8.76 7.38
N GLU A 428 8.34 -9.14 6.42
CA GLU A 428 8.21 -10.43 5.74
C GLU A 428 8.49 -11.60 6.69
N THR A 429 9.43 -11.43 7.62
CA THR A 429 9.69 -12.43 8.67
C THR A 429 8.49 -12.59 9.60
N ALA A 430 7.83 -11.50 10.00
CA ALA A 430 6.61 -11.57 10.80
C ALA A 430 5.48 -12.30 10.08
N TYR A 431 5.27 -12.03 8.78
CA TYR A 431 4.29 -12.74 7.97
C TYR A 431 4.56 -14.24 7.93
N CYS A 432 5.81 -14.65 7.76
CA CYS A 432 6.20 -16.07 7.75
C CYS A 432 5.99 -16.73 9.12
N ILE A 433 6.35 -16.07 10.22
CA ILE A 433 6.14 -16.60 11.58
C ILE A 433 4.65 -16.81 11.85
N GLU A 434 3.80 -15.83 11.54
CA GLU A 434 2.35 -15.95 11.69
C GLU A 434 1.80 -17.17 10.95
N ALA A 435 2.21 -17.35 9.69
CA ALA A 435 1.76 -18.46 8.86
C ALA A 435 2.24 -19.82 9.39
N LEU A 436 3.51 -19.92 9.80
CA LEU A 436 4.11 -21.14 10.35
C LEU A 436 3.48 -21.51 11.70
N LEU A 437 3.23 -20.53 12.58
CA LEU A 437 2.56 -20.77 13.87
C LEU A 437 1.10 -21.20 13.68
N LEU A 438 0.37 -20.57 12.76
CA LEU A 438 -1.00 -20.98 12.46
C LEU A 438 -1.05 -22.43 11.98
N TRP A 439 -0.16 -22.82 11.07
CA TRP A 439 -0.08 -24.20 10.58
C TRP A 439 0.36 -25.18 11.68
N HIS A 440 1.40 -24.83 12.45
CA HIS A 440 1.90 -25.64 13.56
C HIS A 440 0.80 -25.97 14.58
N ASN A 441 -0.01 -24.96 14.92
CA ASN A 441 -1.04 -25.08 15.96
C ASN A 441 -2.30 -25.81 15.48
N GLN A 442 -2.64 -25.73 14.19
CA GLN A 442 -3.93 -26.21 13.67
C GLN A 442 -3.84 -27.48 12.81
N ILE A 443 -2.70 -27.73 12.18
CA ILE A 443 -2.60 -28.72 11.10
C ILE A 443 -1.54 -29.79 11.40
N GLU A 444 -0.27 -29.42 11.44
CA GLU A 444 0.85 -30.33 11.74
C GLU A 444 2.07 -29.56 12.23
N SER A 445 2.88 -30.20 13.08
CA SER A 445 4.04 -29.56 13.69
C SER A 445 5.10 -29.15 12.65
N ILE A 446 5.43 -27.86 12.63
CA ILE A 446 6.60 -27.30 11.97
C ILE A 446 7.87 -27.54 12.80
N ASP A 447 9.01 -27.74 12.13
CA ASP A 447 10.33 -27.83 12.77
C ASP A 447 10.60 -26.61 13.65
N SER A 448 10.93 -26.85 14.92
CA SER A 448 11.14 -25.80 15.90
C SER A 448 12.39 -24.98 15.63
N THR A 449 13.35 -25.48 14.85
CA THR A 449 14.55 -24.70 14.48
C THR A 449 14.21 -23.56 13.53
N ILE A 450 13.28 -23.77 12.60
CA ILE A 450 12.82 -22.74 11.64
C ILE A 450 12.21 -21.56 12.41
N LEU A 451 11.27 -21.86 13.30
CA LEU A 451 10.62 -20.85 14.16
C LEU A 451 11.61 -20.19 15.12
N GLY A 452 12.52 -20.97 15.71
CA GLY A 452 13.54 -20.45 16.63
C GLY A 452 14.47 -19.43 15.96
N ASN A 453 14.96 -19.72 14.75
CA ASN A 453 15.81 -18.83 13.98
C ASN A 453 15.07 -17.52 13.62
N ALA A 454 13.82 -17.63 13.19
CA ALA A 454 12.97 -16.49 12.85
C ALA A 454 12.71 -15.55 14.04
N ILE A 455 12.41 -16.12 15.21
CA ILE A 455 12.20 -15.35 16.45
C ILE A 455 13.49 -14.63 16.86
N ASN A 456 14.64 -15.28 16.70
CA ASN A 456 15.94 -14.65 16.97
C ASN A 456 16.20 -13.48 16.02
N PHE A 457 15.90 -13.64 14.72
CA PHE A 457 16.00 -12.56 13.74
C PHE A 457 15.15 -11.36 14.16
N LEU A 458 13.87 -11.56 14.49
CA LEU A 458 13.00 -10.45 14.92
C LEU A 458 13.49 -9.77 16.19
N ARG A 459 13.89 -10.53 17.21
CA ARG A 459 14.39 -9.95 18.48
C ARG A 459 15.65 -9.11 18.29
N PHE A 460 16.48 -9.46 17.32
CA PHE A 460 17.71 -8.71 17.03
C PHE A 460 17.40 -7.41 16.28
N HIS A 461 16.48 -7.44 15.31
CA HIS A 461 16.22 -6.31 14.41
C HIS A 461 15.02 -5.43 14.79
N SER A 462 14.18 -5.84 15.76
CA SER A 462 13.00 -5.07 16.17
C SER A 462 13.35 -3.76 16.89
N TYR A 463 14.52 -3.68 17.52
CA TYR A 463 15.00 -2.48 18.20
C TYR A 463 15.73 -1.48 17.28
N GLU A 464 16.00 -1.85 16.03
CA GLU A 464 16.75 -1.01 15.08
C GLU A 464 15.87 -0.08 14.25
N GLN A 465 14.54 -0.24 14.31
CA GLN A 465 13.60 0.69 13.67
C GLN A 465 12.94 1.60 14.71
N GLU A 466 13.42 2.83 14.81
CA GLU A 466 12.67 3.88 15.47
C GLU A 466 11.34 4.09 14.70
N TYR A 467 10.23 3.80 15.38
CA TYR A 467 8.93 4.39 15.07
C TYR A 467 8.93 5.85 15.57
N THR A 468 9.83 6.67 15.05
CA THR A 468 9.77 8.12 15.26
C THR A 468 8.72 8.72 14.34
#